data_AF-A0A418QKB5-F1
#
_entry.id   AF-A0A418QKB5-F1
#
_cell.length_a   1.000
_cell.length_b   1.000
_cell.length_c   1.000
_cell.angle_alpha   90.00
_cell.angle_beta   90.00
_cell.angle_gamma   90.00
#
_symmetry.space_group_name_H-M   'P 1'
#
loop_
_entity.id
_entity.type
_entity.pdbx_description
1 polymer ?
#
loop_
_entity_poly.entity_id
_entity_poly.type
_entity_poly.pdbx_seq_one_letter_code
_entity_poly.pdbx_strand_id
1 'polypeptide(L)'
;MSNLNVVERAKLEKILKMGSGYILDFNDNTLQHFIASTNEVDIHDGKYSLSGGSKAKKIREFWTVENDYQVSKLLDGLVRYIRVRKSELHPSFEDIEESALQEASRIIDRLQGASLVEQLDAIEANNDDEDFNRLATLIRRAIEQGMPETALDRLHTFLMKFFRSLCAKHGLNYQKDDALHGLFGKYVKFIEATGFIQSKMSIKIMKSQISIIDEFNHVRNNASYAHDNPVLNFHESILIFNNISSIIGYINYVEKQ
;
A
#
# COMPACT_ATOMS: atom_id res chain seq x y z
N MET A 1 -9.50 10.83 7.45
CA MET A 1 -8.74 10.47 8.66
C MET A 1 -7.65 9.48 8.30
N SER A 2 -6.43 9.72 8.78
CA SER A 2 -5.32 8.81 8.57
C SER A 2 -5.32 7.64 9.55
N ASN A 3 -4.75 6.53 9.12
CA ASN A 3 -4.53 5.31 9.88
C ASN A 3 -3.21 5.36 10.68
N LEU A 4 -2.78 6.55 11.10
CA LEU A 4 -1.64 6.71 12.01
C LEU A 4 -2.01 6.22 13.42
N ASN A 5 -1.31 5.20 13.89
CA ASN A 5 -1.52 4.68 15.25
C ASN A 5 -0.83 5.59 16.30
N VAL A 6 -1.16 5.37 17.58
CA VAL A 6 -0.68 6.21 18.69
C VAL A 6 0.86 6.21 18.80
N VAL A 7 1.50 5.06 18.54
CA VAL A 7 2.95 4.91 18.62
C VAL A 7 3.63 5.68 17.48
N GLU A 8 3.10 5.57 16.27
CA GLU A 8 3.60 6.31 15.10
C GLU A 8 3.45 7.81 15.27
N ARG A 9 2.31 8.28 15.78
CA ARG A 9 2.10 9.70 16.10
C ARG A 9 3.16 10.19 17.09
N ALA A 10 3.43 9.46 18.16
CA ALA A 10 4.44 9.83 19.14
C ALA A 10 5.86 9.91 18.53
N LYS A 11 6.22 8.96 17.66
CA LYS A 11 7.51 8.99 16.93
C LYS A 11 7.62 10.21 16.01
N LEU A 12 6.59 10.46 15.21
CA LEU A 12 6.54 11.61 14.30
C LEU A 12 6.59 12.93 15.06
N GLU A 13 5.84 13.08 16.16
CA GLU A 13 5.89 14.29 16.99
C GLU A 13 7.28 14.58 17.56
N LYS A 14 8.02 13.53 17.94
CA LYS A 14 9.41 13.66 18.39
C LYS A 14 10.31 14.16 17.25
N ILE A 15 10.23 13.53 16.07
CA ILE A 15 11.02 13.91 14.88
C ILE A 15 10.71 15.35 14.45
N LEU A 16 9.44 15.75 14.51
CA LEU A 16 8.96 17.08 14.11
C LEU A 16 9.10 18.14 15.20
N LYS A 17 9.66 17.79 16.37
CA LYS A 17 9.89 18.66 17.53
C LYS A 17 8.61 19.36 18.04
N MET A 18 7.51 18.61 18.12
CA MET A 18 6.17 19.13 18.39
C MET A 18 5.80 19.28 19.88
N GLY A 19 6.71 18.94 20.80
CA GLY A 19 6.44 18.89 22.25
C GLY A 19 6.02 20.22 22.88
N SER A 20 6.46 21.35 22.33
CA SER A 20 6.19 22.70 22.85
C SER A 20 5.13 23.47 22.06
N GLY A 21 4.44 22.84 21.11
CA GLY A 21 3.45 23.50 20.25
C GLY A 21 4.02 24.07 18.94
N TYR A 22 5.34 24.02 18.76
CA TYR A 22 6.05 24.38 17.54
C TYR A 22 6.18 23.18 16.58
N ILE A 23 6.69 23.42 15.38
CA ILE A 23 7.07 22.36 14.44
C ILE A 23 8.34 22.81 13.73
N LEU A 24 9.42 22.04 13.92
CA LEU A 24 10.75 22.35 13.39
C LEU A 24 11.13 23.84 13.59
N ASP A 25 11.66 24.51 12.58
CA ASP A 25 12.01 25.93 12.56
C ASP A 25 10.95 26.82 11.87
N PHE A 26 9.74 26.29 11.64
CA PHE A 26 8.68 27.03 10.96
C PHE A 26 8.03 28.08 11.87
N ASN A 27 7.84 29.28 11.33
CA ASN A 27 6.81 30.22 11.79
C ASN A 27 5.49 29.97 11.05
N ASP A 28 4.41 30.65 11.46
CA ASP A 28 3.07 30.41 10.91
C ASP A 28 3.00 30.66 9.39
N ASN A 29 3.61 31.73 8.90
CA ASN A 29 3.64 32.05 7.47
C ASN A 29 4.43 31.02 6.67
N THR A 30 5.62 30.63 7.15
CA THR A 30 6.46 29.63 6.48
C THR A 30 5.84 28.24 6.50
N LEU A 31 5.13 27.89 7.59
CA LEU A 31 4.40 26.62 7.67
C LEU A 31 3.24 26.61 6.68
N GLN A 32 2.46 27.70 6.62
CA GLN A 32 1.36 27.82 5.67
C GLN A 32 1.86 27.74 4.24
N HIS A 33 2.93 28.46 3.90
CA HIS A 33 3.51 28.39 2.56
C HIS A 33 3.98 26.97 2.22
N PHE A 34 4.64 26.29 3.16
CA PHE A 34 5.10 24.91 2.98
C PHE A 34 3.94 23.92 2.75
N ILE A 35 2.87 24.03 3.53
CA ILE A 35 1.71 23.13 3.41
C ILE A 35 0.89 23.46 2.16
N ALA A 36 0.74 24.74 1.81
CA ALA A 36 0.08 25.14 0.58
C ALA A 36 0.83 24.60 -0.66
N SER A 37 2.17 24.65 -0.67
CA SER A 37 2.96 24.12 -1.78
C SER A 37 3.00 22.59 -1.83
N THR A 38 2.94 21.92 -0.66
CA THR A 38 3.02 20.46 -0.58
C THR A 38 1.66 19.81 -0.79
N ASN A 39 0.60 20.33 -0.17
CA ASN A 39 -0.71 19.69 -0.06
C ASN A 39 -1.84 20.46 -0.73
N GLU A 40 -1.60 21.68 -1.23
CA GLU A 40 -2.63 22.55 -1.81
C GLU A 40 -3.75 22.87 -0.81
N VAL A 41 -3.37 23.01 0.48
CA VAL A 41 -4.27 23.19 1.61
C VAL A 41 -3.93 24.46 2.38
N ASP A 42 -4.96 25.14 2.89
CA ASP A 42 -4.82 26.18 3.91
C ASP A 42 -4.86 25.58 5.32
N ILE A 43 -3.72 25.54 6.02
CA ILE A 43 -3.62 25.04 7.39
C ILE A 43 -4.27 25.98 8.42
N HIS A 44 -4.65 27.20 8.00
CA HIS A 44 -5.43 28.13 8.81
C HIS A 44 -6.94 27.94 8.67
N ASP A 45 -7.40 27.04 7.80
CA ASP A 45 -8.81 26.66 7.73
C ASP A 45 -9.31 26.21 9.12
N GLY A 46 -10.56 26.58 9.44
CA GLY A 46 -11.21 26.27 10.69
C GLY A 46 -11.22 24.77 11.01
N LYS A 47 -11.27 23.91 9.98
CA LYS A 47 -11.23 22.44 10.16
C LYS A 47 -9.94 21.93 10.82
N TYR A 48 -8.85 22.68 10.74
CA TYR A 48 -7.57 22.32 11.40
C TYR A 48 -7.35 23.00 12.75
N SER A 49 -8.31 23.79 13.23
CA SER A 49 -8.15 24.59 14.46
C SER A 49 -9.07 24.13 15.60
N LEU A 50 -9.75 23.00 15.46
CA LEU A 50 -10.74 22.48 16.42
C LEU A 50 -10.15 22.21 17.82
N SER A 51 -8.93 21.69 17.88
CA SER A 51 -8.21 21.40 19.13
C SER A 51 -7.33 22.57 19.63
N GLY A 52 -7.29 23.69 18.89
CA GLY A 52 -6.59 24.94 19.21
C GLY A 52 -5.60 25.40 18.13
N GLY A 53 -5.11 26.64 18.25
CA GLY A 53 -4.43 27.34 17.14
C GLY A 53 -2.92 27.16 16.99
N SER A 54 -2.23 26.44 17.89
CA SER A 54 -0.77 26.24 17.76
C SER A 54 -0.44 25.40 16.52
N LYS A 55 0.72 25.64 15.89
CA LYS A 55 1.21 24.88 14.73
C LYS A 55 1.14 23.37 14.94
N ALA A 56 1.65 22.87 16.07
CA ALA A 56 1.61 21.44 16.35
C ALA A 56 0.18 20.88 16.43
N LYS A 57 -0.75 21.63 17.04
CA LYS A 57 -2.17 21.23 17.12
C LYS A 57 -2.80 21.16 15.73
N LYS A 58 -2.53 22.15 14.87
CA LYS A 58 -3.01 22.14 13.49
C LYS A 58 -2.50 20.94 12.69
N ILE A 59 -1.25 20.54 12.89
CA ILE A 59 -0.68 19.34 12.26
C ILE A 59 -1.33 18.06 12.81
N ARG A 60 -1.59 17.97 14.12
CA ARG A 60 -2.34 16.84 14.71
C ARG A 60 -3.78 16.76 14.17
N GLU A 61 -4.42 17.90 13.99
CA GLU A 61 -5.76 17.99 13.40
C GLU A 61 -5.71 17.59 11.92
N PHE A 62 -4.72 18.03 11.16
CA PHE A 62 -4.47 17.58 9.79
C PHE A 62 -4.35 16.06 9.70
N TRP A 63 -3.58 15.42 10.59
CA TRP A 63 -3.49 13.95 10.66
C TRP A 63 -4.84 13.27 10.93
N THR A 64 -5.74 13.94 11.64
CA THR A 64 -7.04 13.40 12.04
C THR A 64 -8.10 13.63 10.95
N VAL A 65 -8.08 14.77 10.28
CA VAL A 65 -9.08 15.12 9.27
C VAL A 65 -8.75 14.48 7.92
N GLU A 66 -7.50 14.61 7.48
CA GLU A 66 -7.09 14.23 6.12
C GLU A 66 -6.89 12.72 5.95
N ASN A 67 -6.85 12.25 4.71
CA ASN A 67 -6.62 10.83 4.39
C ASN A 67 -5.12 10.48 4.42
N ASP A 68 -4.82 9.17 4.36
CA ASP A 68 -3.44 8.66 4.40
C ASP A 68 -2.55 9.22 3.28
N TYR A 69 -3.12 9.48 2.09
CA TYR A 69 -2.39 10.10 0.99
C TYR A 69 -1.93 11.52 1.35
N GLN A 70 -2.84 12.38 1.82
CA GLN A 70 -2.51 13.75 2.20
C GLN A 70 -1.53 13.81 3.38
N VAL A 71 -1.73 12.95 4.38
CA VAL A 71 -0.85 12.86 5.55
C VAL A 71 0.54 12.37 5.16
N SER A 72 0.65 11.32 4.35
CA SER A 72 1.93 10.82 3.87
C SER A 72 2.67 11.83 3.01
N LYS A 73 1.97 12.57 2.13
CA LYS A 73 2.55 13.63 1.29
C LYS A 73 3.16 14.75 2.14
N LEU A 74 2.43 15.19 3.17
CA LEU A 74 2.92 16.20 4.10
C LEU A 74 4.15 15.70 4.88
N LEU A 75 4.08 14.49 5.42
CA LEU A 75 5.17 13.89 6.19
C LEU A 75 6.43 13.68 5.33
N ASP A 76 6.30 13.22 4.08
CA ASP A 76 7.42 13.09 3.14
C ASP A 76 8.11 14.44 2.91
N GLY A 77 7.32 15.50 2.67
CA GLY A 77 7.83 16.85 2.54
C GLY A 77 8.63 17.28 3.78
N LEU A 78 8.09 17.08 4.97
CA LEU A 78 8.74 17.47 6.23
C LEU A 78 10.03 16.68 6.48
N VAL A 79 10.06 15.38 6.15
CA VAL A 79 11.27 14.55 6.25
C VAL A 79 12.35 15.03 5.28
N ARG A 80 11.98 15.36 4.03
CA ARG A 80 12.91 15.95 3.06
C ARG A 80 13.46 17.28 3.55
N TYR A 81 12.60 18.12 4.12
CA TYR A 81 13.03 19.39 4.70
C TYR A 81 14.05 19.19 5.83
N ILE A 82 13.82 18.25 6.75
CA ILE A 82 14.79 17.90 7.79
C ILE A 82 16.12 17.46 7.18
N ARG A 83 16.10 16.59 6.16
CA ARG A 83 17.33 16.13 5.49
C ARG A 83 18.11 17.28 4.86
N VAL A 84 17.43 18.24 4.21
CA VAL A 84 18.06 19.45 3.68
C VAL A 84 18.71 20.27 4.81
N ARG A 85 17.97 20.56 5.89
CA ARG A 85 18.51 21.31 7.04
C ARG A 85 19.70 20.63 7.70
N LYS A 86 19.70 19.29 7.80
CA LYS A 86 20.85 18.51 8.28
C LYS A 86 22.05 18.64 7.34
N SER A 87 21.84 18.59 6.02
CA SER A 87 22.92 18.78 5.04
C SER A 87 23.53 20.18 5.07
N GLU A 88 22.74 21.19 5.47
CA GLU A 88 23.19 22.56 5.73
C GLU A 88 23.89 22.72 7.10
N LEU A 89 24.05 21.63 7.86
CA LEU A 89 24.61 21.64 9.22
C LEU A 89 23.85 22.56 10.19
N HIS A 90 22.53 22.68 10.03
CA HIS A 90 21.71 23.53 10.88
C HIS A 90 21.64 22.94 12.31
N PRO A 91 22.08 23.67 13.38
CA PRO A 91 22.23 23.10 14.72
C PRO A 91 20.95 22.50 15.30
N SER A 92 19.80 23.12 15.02
CA SER A 92 18.49 22.65 15.48
C SER A 92 18.03 21.31 14.90
N PHE A 93 18.79 20.67 14.01
CA PHE A 93 18.43 19.39 13.37
C PHE A 93 19.49 18.30 13.56
N GLU A 94 20.62 18.60 14.22
CA GLU A 94 21.74 17.68 14.40
C GLU A 94 21.34 16.45 15.23
N ASP A 95 20.55 16.67 16.27
CA ASP A 95 20.03 15.69 17.23
C ASP A 95 19.00 14.70 16.64
N ILE A 96 18.50 14.93 15.42
CA ILE A 96 17.57 14.01 14.77
C ILE A 96 18.35 12.84 14.17
N GLU A 97 18.31 11.68 14.80
CA GLU A 97 19.02 10.48 14.35
C GLU A 97 18.53 9.98 12.96
N GLU A 98 19.45 9.44 12.16
CA GLU A 98 19.10 8.86 10.85
C GLU A 98 18.17 7.64 10.99
N SER A 99 18.33 6.87 12.08
CA SER A 99 17.43 5.78 12.45
C SER A 99 15.96 6.25 12.57
N ALA A 100 15.74 7.42 13.19
CA ALA A 100 14.42 8.00 13.34
C ALA A 100 13.84 8.46 11.99
N LEU A 101 14.68 9.00 11.10
CA LEU A 101 14.27 9.36 9.74
C LEU A 101 13.91 8.12 8.90
N GLN A 102 14.64 7.01 9.06
CA GLN A 102 14.28 5.74 8.42
C GLN A 102 12.95 5.20 8.93
N GLU A 103 12.69 5.29 10.25
CA GLU A 103 11.39 4.91 10.80
C GLU A 103 10.25 5.79 10.26
N ALA A 104 10.45 7.11 10.17
CA ALA A 104 9.48 8.01 9.56
C ALA A 104 9.23 7.67 8.08
N SER A 105 10.27 7.35 7.30
CA SER A 105 10.12 6.90 5.92
C SER A 105 9.26 5.63 5.84
N ARG A 106 9.47 4.63 6.70
CA ARG A 106 8.63 3.42 6.74
C ARG A 106 7.16 3.73 7.05
N ILE A 107 6.89 4.67 7.95
CA ILE A 107 5.52 5.11 8.26
C ILE A 107 4.90 5.80 7.04
N ILE A 108 5.65 6.69 6.37
CA ILE A 108 5.21 7.37 5.14
C ILE A 108 4.88 6.36 4.06
N ASP A 109 5.77 5.39 3.81
CA ASP A 109 5.58 4.34 2.80
C ASP A 109 4.32 3.51 3.10
N ARG A 110 4.09 3.17 4.37
CA ARG A 110 2.87 2.46 4.81
C ARG A 110 1.61 3.29 4.55
N LEU A 111 1.62 4.59 4.83
CA LEU A 111 0.48 5.48 4.61
C LEU A 111 0.23 5.74 3.11
N GLN A 112 1.28 5.90 2.30
CA GLN A 112 1.14 5.91 0.83
C GLN A 112 0.53 4.58 0.35
N GLY A 113 0.90 3.51 1.03
CA GLY A 113 0.32 2.20 0.92
C GLY A 113 -1.08 2.04 1.51
N ALA A 114 -1.86 3.06 1.86
CA ALA A 114 -3.27 2.84 2.27
C ALA A 114 -4.14 2.23 1.15
N SER A 115 -3.72 2.36 -0.11
CA SER A 115 -4.22 1.54 -1.23
C SER A 115 -4.03 0.03 -1.00
N LEU A 116 -3.06 -0.37 -0.17
CA LEU A 116 -2.80 -1.75 0.24
C LEU A 116 -3.90 -2.27 1.15
N VAL A 117 -4.56 -1.46 1.97
CA VAL A 117 -5.61 -1.95 2.89
C VAL A 117 -6.82 -2.48 2.09
N GLU A 118 -7.31 -1.70 1.12
CA GLU A 118 -8.38 -2.15 0.20
C GLU A 118 -7.96 -3.40 -0.60
N GLN A 119 -6.68 -3.50 -0.95
CA GLN A 119 -6.13 -4.64 -1.68
C GLN A 119 -5.88 -5.86 -0.77
N LEU A 120 -5.61 -5.66 0.51
CA LEU A 120 -5.47 -6.71 1.51
C LEU A 120 -6.82 -7.33 1.87
N ASP A 121 -7.90 -6.56 1.80
CA ASP A 121 -9.27 -7.05 1.93
C ASP A 121 -9.70 -7.86 0.70
N ALA A 122 -9.13 -7.56 -0.48
CA ALA A 122 -9.34 -8.38 -1.67
C ALA A 122 -8.76 -9.80 -1.54
N ILE A 123 -7.73 -9.97 -0.71
CA ILE A 123 -7.09 -11.26 -0.40
C ILE A 123 -7.81 -11.94 0.80
N GLU A 124 -9.12 -11.82 0.90
CA GLU A 124 -9.91 -12.60 1.86
C GLU A 124 -10.36 -13.93 1.26
N ALA A 125 -10.20 -14.97 2.06
CA ALA A 125 -10.61 -16.32 1.74
C ALA A 125 -12.13 -16.44 1.80
N ASN A 126 -12.80 -16.45 0.65
CA ASN A 126 -14.21 -16.86 0.58
C ASN A 126 -14.39 -18.40 0.70
N ASN A 127 -13.45 -19.11 1.34
CA ASN A 127 -13.45 -20.57 1.51
C ASN A 127 -13.01 -20.95 2.93
N ASP A 128 -13.63 -22.00 3.49
CA ASP A 128 -13.30 -22.58 4.81
C ASP A 128 -11.95 -23.34 4.84
N ASP A 129 -11.06 -23.10 3.86
CA ASP A 129 -9.75 -23.74 3.75
C ASP A 129 -8.74 -23.05 4.69
N GLU A 130 -8.31 -23.77 5.73
CA GLU A 130 -7.38 -23.28 6.75
C GLU A 130 -6.02 -22.87 6.17
N ASP A 131 -5.50 -23.61 5.18
CA ASP A 131 -4.23 -23.28 4.54
C ASP A 131 -4.35 -22.01 3.69
N PHE A 132 -5.50 -21.79 3.05
CA PHE A 132 -5.77 -20.60 2.25
C PHE A 132 -5.84 -19.35 3.14
N ASN A 133 -6.52 -19.44 4.28
CA ASN A 133 -6.57 -18.39 5.30
C ASN A 133 -5.19 -18.06 5.88
N ARG A 134 -4.37 -19.09 6.08
CA ARG A 134 -2.99 -18.92 6.55
C ARG A 134 -2.12 -18.17 5.54
N LEU A 135 -2.26 -18.45 4.24
CA LEU A 135 -1.53 -17.72 3.19
C LEU A 135 -1.93 -16.23 3.17
N ALA A 136 -3.22 -15.93 3.20
CA ALA A 136 -3.72 -14.55 3.28
C ALA A 136 -3.15 -13.80 4.49
N THR A 137 -3.13 -14.44 5.66
CA THR A 137 -2.57 -13.87 6.89
C THR A 137 -1.07 -13.57 6.76
N LEU A 138 -0.30 -14.47 6.16
CA LEU A 138 1.14 -14.28 5.97
C LEU A 138 1.44 -13.15 4.98
N ILE A 139 0.68 -13.06 3.89
CA ILE A 139 0.79 -11.96 2.93
C ILE A 139 0.49 -10.63 3.64
N ARG A 140 -0.61 -10.56 4.39
CA ARG A 140 -1.01 -9.35 5.12
C ARG A 140 0.07 -8.87 6.09
N ARG A 141 0.62 -9.79 6.90
CA ARG A 141 1.71 -9.46 7.84
C ARG A 141 2.97 -8.94 7.13
N ALA A 142 3.35 -9.53 6.00
CA ALA A 142 4.50 -9.09 5.24
C ALA A 142 4.34 -7.65 4.72
N ILE A 143 3.15 -7.32 4.20
CA ILE A 143 2.82 -5.97 3.75
C ILE A 143 2.81 -4.98 4.92
N GLU A 144 2.15 -5.33 6.02
CA GLU A 144 2.07 -4.49 7.23
C GLU A 144 3.44 -4.23 7.87
N GLN A 145 4.37 -5.18 7.75
CA GLN A 145 5.75 -5.04 8.24
C GLN A 145 6.67 -4.25 7.30
N GLY A 146 6.17 -3.80 6.15
CA GLY A 146 6.96 -3.08 5.15
C GLY A 146 7.95 -3.99 4.42
N MET A 147 7.63 -5.27 4.27
CA MET A 147 8.45 -6.28 3.57
C MET A 147 7.68 -6.93 2.40
N PRO A 148 7.17 -6.15 1.43
CA PRO A 148 6.32 -6.64 0.34
C PRO A 148 7.01 -7.66 -0.58
N GLU A 149 8.33 -7.59 -0.73
CA GLU A 149 9.14 -8.53 -1.49
C GLU A 149 9.05 -9.97 -0.92
N THR A 150 8.78 -10.10 0.39
CA THR A 150 8.53 -11.38 1.06
C THR A 150 7.10 -11.89 0.85
N ALA A 151 6.18 -11.06 0.36
CA ALA A 151 4.80 -11.44 0.15
C ALA A 151 4.57 -12.10 -1.22
N LEU A 152 5.44 -11.86 -2.21
CA LEU A 152 5.17 -12.20 -3.62
C LEU A 152 5.10 -13.71 -3.89
N ASP A 153 5.96 -14.52 -3.27
CA ASP A 153 5.93 -15.98 -3.43
C ASP A 153 4.65 -16.60 -2.81
N ARG A 154 4.23 -16.04 -1.67
CA ARG A 154 3.01 -16.42 -0.96
C ARG A 154 1.77 -15.97 -1.75
N LEU A 155 1.80 -14.78 -2.33
CA LEU A 155 0.75 -14.26 -3.21
C LEU A 155 0.58 -15.13 -4.46
N HIS A 156 1.68 -15.57 -5.08
CA HIS A 156 1.63 -16.53 -6.18
C HIS A 156 0.97 -17.85 -5.76
N THR A 157 1.39 -18.41 -4.63
CA THR A 157 0.80 -19.64 -4.07
C THR A 157 -0.69 -19.47 -3.78
N PHE A 158 -1.08 -18.32 -3.24
CA PHE A 158 -2.47 -17.95 -3.00
C PHE A 158 -3.27 -17.94 -4.31
N LEU A 159 -2.78 -17.26 -5.35
CA LEU A 159 -3.45 -17.17 -6.65
C LEU A 159 -3.62 -18.54 -7.31
N MET A 160 -2.61 -19.42 -7.22
CA MET A 160 -2.70 -20.79 -7.73
C MET A 160 -3.85 -21.54 -7.07
N LYS A 161 -3.99 -21.46 -5.75
CA LYS A 161 -5.14 -22.07 -5.05
C LYS A 161 -6.46 -21.39 -5.43
N PHE A 162 -6.47 -20.06 -5.50
CA PHE A 162 -7.65 -19.26 -5.79
C PHE A 162 -8.25 -19.63 -7.15
N PHE A 163 -7.46 -19.59 -8.23
CA PHE A 163 -7.96 -19.91 -9.56
C PHE A 163 -8.30 -21.39 -9.74
N ARG A 164 -7.60 -22.33 -9.08
CA ARG A 164 -8.02 -23.73 -9.05
C ARG A 164 -9.39 -23.90 -8.39
N SER A 165 -9.67 -23.17 -7.31
CA SER A 165 -10.97 -23.17 -6.66
C SER A 165 -12.07 -22.63 -7.57
N LEU A 166 -11.80 -21.53 -8.30
CA LEU A 166 -12.75 -20.97 -9.27
C LEU A 166 -12.99 -21.91 -10.45
N CYS A 167 -11.94 -22.51 -10.99
CA CYS A 167 -12.08 -23.52 -12.05
C CYS A 167 -12.91 -24.72 -11.56
N ALA A 168 -12.68 -25.21 -10.34
CA ALA A 168 -13.47 -26.28 -9.75
C ALA A 168 -14.94 -25.88 -9.54
N LYS A 169 -15.18 -24.69 -8.97
CA LYS A 169 -16.53 -24.13 -8.72
C LYS A 169 -17.37 -24.07 -10.00
N HIS A 170 -16.75 -23.68 -11.12
CA HIS A 170 -17.43 -23.52 -12.40
C HIS A 170 -17.29 -24.72 -13.35
N GLY A 171 -16.76 -25.85 -12.87
CA GLY A 171 -16.62 -27.07 -13.67
C GLY A 171 -15.65 -26.95 -14.86
N LEU A 172 -14.68 -26.02 -14.80
CA LEU A 172 -13.68 -25.82 -15.84
C LEU A 172 -12.58 -26.89 -15.73
N ASN A 173 -12.22 -27.52 -16.85
CA ASN A 173 -11.19 -28.55 -16.86
C ASN A 173 -9.78 -27.94 -16.69
N TYR A 174 -9.04 -28.39 -15.68
CA TYR A 174 -7.66 -28.00 -15.42
C TYR A 174 -6.81 -29.16 -14.91
N GLN A 175 -5.51 -29.09 -15.18
CA GLN A 175 -4.51 -30.05 -14.71
C GLN A 175 -3.74 -29.47 -13.53
N LYS A 176 -3.15 -30.34 -12.69
CA LYS A 176 -2.42 -29.89 -11.49
C LYS A 176 -1.19 -29.04 -11.83
N ASP A 177 -0.58 -29.31 -12.96
CA ASP A 177 0.62 -28.68 -13.52
C ASP A 177 0.32 -27.46 -14.41
N ASP A 178 -0.95 -27.12 -14.61
CA ASP A 178 -1.32 -25.89 -15.32
C ASP A 178 -0.68 -24.67 -14.65
N ALA A 179 -0.01 -23.83 -15.45
CA ALA A 179 0.56 -22.58 -15.00
C ALA A 179 -0.53 -21.58 -14.58
N LEU A 180 -0.15 -20.61 -13.73
CA LEU A 180 -1.06 -19.62 -13.17
C LEU A 180 -1.83 -18.84 -14.25
N HIS A 181 -1.12 -18.36 -15.28
CA HIS A 181 -1.71 -17.62 -16.40
C HIS A 181 -2.71 -18.49 -17.18
N GLY A 182 -2.47 -19.81 -17.25
CA GLY A 182 -3.34 -20.78 -17.91
C GLY A 182 -4.66 -20.96 -17.16
N LEU A 183 -4.59 -21.12 -15.83
CA LEU A 183 -5.78 -21.18 -14.97
C LEU A 183 -6.61 -19.90 -15.07
N PHE A 184 -5.95 -18.74 -14.97
CA PHE A 184 -6.62 -17.45 -15.11
C PHE A 184 -7.25 -17.28 -16.51
N GLY A 185 -6.54 -17.64 -17.58
CA GLY A 185 -7.06 -17.56 -18.95
C GLY A 185 -8.30 -18.43 -19.17
N LYS A 186 -8.37 -19.61 -18.54
CA LYS A 186 -9.59 -20.45 -18.55
C LYS A 186 -10.76 -19.76 -17.88
N TYR A 187 -10.53 -19.16 -16.71
CA TYR A 187 -11.55 -18.40 -15.99
C TYR A 187 -12.03 -17.17 -16.78
N VAL A 188 -11.13 -16.39 -17.39
CA VAL A 188 -11.49 -15.23 -18.21
C VAL A 188 -12.37 -15.63 -19.40
N LYS A 189 -12.06 -16.74 -20.08
CA LYS A 189 -12.90 -17.27 -21.17
C LYS A 189 -14.29 -17.65 -20.69
N PHE A 190 -14.40 -18.26 -19.51
CA PHE A 190 -15.69 -18.60 -18.90
C PHE A 190 -16.51 -17.34 -18.62
N ILE A 191 -15.95 -16.35 -17.90
CA ILE A 191 -16.67 -15.12 -17.58
C ILE A 191 -17.07 -14.33 -18.84
N GLU A 192 -16.22 -14.29 -19.87
CA GLU A 192 -16.59 -13.66 -21.15
C GLU A 192 -17.81 -14.34 -21.79
N ALA A 193 -17.87 -15.67 -21.76
CA ALA A 193 -18.98 -16.44 -22.33
C ALA A 193 -20.30 -16.29 -21.54
N THR A 194 -20.22 -16.08 -20.22
CA THR A 194 -21.41 -15.87 -19.37
C THR A 194 -22.10 -14.52 -19.60
N GLY A 195 -21.38 -13.54 -20.15
CA GLY A 195 -21.89 -12.18 -20.35
C GLY A 195 -21.98 -11.33 -19.08
N PHE A 196 -21.44 -11.77 -17.94
CA PHE A 196 -21.44 -11.00 -16.69
C PHE A 196 -20.68 -9.66 -16.81
N ILE A 197 -19.61 -9.62 -17.60
CA ILE A 197 -18.86 -8.39 -17.87
C ILE A 197 -19.38 -7.74 -19.16
N GLN A 198 -20.16 -6.66 -19.00
CA GLN A 198 -20.80 -5.96 -20.12
C GLN A 198 -19.84 -5.06 -20.90
N SER A 199 -18.85 -4.48 -20.22
CA SER A 199 -17.93 -3.52 -20.84
C SER A 199 -16.83 -4.23 -21.64
N LYS A 200 -16.74 -3.89 -22.93
CA LYS A 200 -15.62 -4.31 -23.80
C LYS A 200 -14.27 -3.91 -23.21
N MET A 201 -14.19 -2.78 -22.50
CA MET A 201 -12.96 -2.34 -21.84
C MET A 201 -12.58 -3.27 -20.70
N SER A 202 -13.53 -3.66 -19.85
CA SER A 202 -13.29 -4.56 -18.72
C SER A 202 -12.84 -5.95 -19.18
N ILE A 203 -13.44 -6.51 -20.23
CA ILE A 203 -12.96 -7.76 -20.84
C ILE A 203 -11.53 -7.60 -21.37
N LYS A 204 -11.22 -6.48 -22.04
CA LYS A 204 -9.87 -6.22 -22.57
C LYS A 204 -8.83 -6.13 -21.44
N ILE A 205 -9.17 -5.48 -20.33
CA ILE A 205 -8.32 -5.44 -19.12
C ILE A 205 -8.09 -6.86 -18.62
N MET A 206 -9.14 -7.66 -18.41
CA MET A 206 -8.99 -9.05 -17.93
C MET A 206 -8.11 -9.90 -18.86
N LYS A 207 -8.24 -9.74 -20.18
CA LYS A 207 -7.39 -10.44 -21.15
C LYS A 207 -5.93 -9.98 -21.10
N SER A 208 -5.66 -8.68 -20.94
CA SER A 208 -4.27 -8.19 -20.82
C SER A 208 -3.58 -8.69 -19.55
N GLN A 209 -4.35 -8.96 -18.49
CA GLN A 209 -3.80 -9.50 -17.25
C GLN A 209 -3.23 -10.91 -17.39
N ILE A 210 -3.59 -11.67 -18.44
CA ILE A 210 -3.00 -13.00 -18.70
C ILE A 210 -1.49 -12.88 -18.90
N SER A 211 -1.03 -11.88 -19.65
CA SER A 211 0.41 -11.65 -19.88
C SER A 211 1.11 -11.16 -18.62
N ILE A 212 0.46 -10.32 -17.81
CA ILE A 212 1.04 -9.81 -16.56
C ILE A 212 1.20 -10.93 -15.54
N ILE A 213 0.20 -11.81 -15.43
CA ILE A 213 0.26 -12.99 -14.56
C ILE A 213 1.31 -13.99 -15.06
N ASP A 214 1.57 -14.05 -16.36
CA ASP A 214 2.67 -14.85 -16.88
C ASP A 214 4.03 -14.33 -16.40
N GLU A 215 4.27 -13.02 -16.52
CA GLU A 215 5.46 -12.38 -15.97
C GLU A 215 5.58 -12.50 -14.46
N PHE A 216 4.45 -12.56 -13.75
CA PHE A 216 4.46 -12.83 -12.32
C PHE A 216 5.04 -14.21 -11.97
N ASN A 217 4.89 -15.22 -12.84
CA ASN A 217 5.59 -16.51 -12.65
C ASN A 217 7.12 -16.32 -12.70
N HIS A 218 7.61 -15.46 -13.62
CA HIS A 218 9.02 -15.15 -13.73
C HIS A 218 9.54 -14.42 -12.49
N VAL A 219 8.80 -13.43 -11.97
CA VAL A 219 9.13 -12.71 -10.73
C VAL A 219 9.23 -13.68 -9.55
N ARG A 220 8.25 -14.59 -9.40
CA ARG A 220 8.29 -15.61 -8.35
C ARG A 220 9.54 -16.49 -8.47
N ASN A 221 9.90 -16.94 -9.67
CA ASN A 221 11.01 -17.87 -9.86
C ASN A 221 12.40 -17.22 -9.79
N ASN A 222 12.52 -15.93 -10.14
CA ASN A 222 13.83 -15.29 -10.36
C ASN A 222 14.08 -14.03 -9.52
N ALA A 223 13.05 -13.47 -8.87
CA ALA A 223 13.15 -12.19 -8.15
C ALA A 223 12.39 -12.19 -6.80
N SER A 224 12.21 -13.38 -6.22
CA SER A 224 11.56 -13.57 -4.92
C SER A 224 12.30 -14.58 -4.06
N TYR A 225 11.97 -14.64 -2.77
CA TYR A 225 12.53 -15.59 -1.79
C TYR A 225 12.16 -17.06 -2.02
N ALA A 226 11.49 -17.41 -3.14
CA ALA A 226 11.28 -18.80 -3.50
C ALA A 226 12.60 -19.55 -3.79
N HIS A 227 13.65 -18.82 -4.20
CA HIS A 227 15.00 -19.32 -4.48
C HIS A 227 16.05 -18.31 -4.03
N ASP A 228 17.34 -18.67 -4.08
CA ASP A 228 18.46 -17.78 -3.72
C ASP A 228 18.72 -16.74 -4.83
N ASN A 229 17.82 -15.75 -4.91
CA ASN A 229 17.81 -14.72 -5.95
C ASN A 229 17.91 -13.30 -5.36
N PRO A 230 18.43 -12.32 -6.13
CA PRO A 230 18.19 -10.91 -5.84
C PRO A 230 16.68 -10.62 -5.83
N VAL A 231 16.17 -10.02 -4.76
CA VAL A 231 14.76 -9.67 -4.64
C VAL A 231 14.47 -8.30 -5.25
N LEU A 232 13.22 -8.09 -5.66
CA LEU A 232 12.75 -6.79 -6.15
C LEU A 232 12.86 -5.70 -5.09
N ASN A 233 12.95 -4.44 -5.55
CA ASN A 233 12.87 -3.32 -4.62
C ASN A 233 11.46 -3.17 -4.04
N PHE A 234 11.38 -2.42 -2.94
CA PHE A 234 10.12 -2.20 -2.20
C PHE A 234 9.00 -1.68 -3.11
N HIS A 235 9.26 -0.63 -3.90
CA HIS A 235 8.23 0.03 -4.71
C HIS A 235 7.76 -0.85 -5.87
N GLU A 236 8.65 -1.61 -6.50
CA GLU A 236 8.28 -2.60 -7.52
C GLU A 236 7.42 -3.72 -6.92
N SER A 237 7.78 -4.20 -5.73
CA SER A 237 7.02 -5.23 -5.02
C SER A 237 5.60 -4.75 -4.69
N ILE A 238 5.46 -3.50 -4.22
CA ILE A 238 4.16 -2.86 -3.99
C ILE A 238 3.36 -2.73 -5.29
N LEU A 239 3.98 -2.25 -6.38
CA LEU A 239 3.29 -2.11 -7.65
C LEU A 239 2.69 -3.44 -8.13
N ILE A 240 3.47 -4.52 -8.07
CA ILE A 240 3.03 -5.87 -8.46
C ILE A 240 1.92 -6.36 -7.53
N PHE A 241 2.11 -6.25 -6.21
CA PHE A 241 1.11 -6.64 -5.22
C PHE A 241 -0.22 -5.93 -5.49
N ASN A 242 -0.18 -4.61 -5.72
CA ASN A 242 -1.35 -3.79 -5.94
C ASN A 242 -2.11 -4.20 -7.21
N ASN A 243 -1.37 -4.43 -8.30
CA ASN A 243 -1.93 -4.83 -9.57
C ASN A 243 -2.68 -6.18 -9.45
N ILE A 244 -2.02 -7.18 -8.87
CA ILE A 244 -2.58 -8.50 -8.65
C ILE A 244 -3.81 -8.44 -7.74
N SER A 245 -3.71 -7.74 -6.61
CA SER A 245 -4.79 -7.67 -5.62
C SER A 245 -6.03 -6.96 -6.16
N SER A 246 -5.84 -5.94 -6.99
CA SER A 246 -6.95 -5.24 -7.66
C SER A 246 -7.75 -6.17 -8.57
N ILE A 247 -7.07 -7.10 -9.26
CA ILE A 247 -7.73 -8.09 -10.12
C ILE A 247 -8.52 -9.08 -9.28
N ILE A 248 -7.95 -9.57 -8.17
CA ILE A 248 -8.64 -10.46 -7.23
C ILE A 248 -9.90 -9.78 -6.69
N GLY A 249 -9.81 -8.51 -6.29
CA GLY A 249 -10.94 -7.74 -5.77
C GLY A 249 -12.09 -7.64 -6.78
N TYR A 250 -11.77 -7.36 -8.04
CA TYR A 250 -12.77 -7.33 -9.10
C TYR A 250 -13.38 -8.71 -9.38
N ILE A 251 -12.57 -9.78 -9.37
CA ILE A 251 -13.06 -11.15 -9.53
C ILE A 251 -14.01 -11.53 -8.40
N ASN A 252 -13.65 -11.24 -7.15
CA ASN A 252 -14.51 -11.48 -6.00
C ASN A 252 -15.85 -10.72 -6.09
N TYR A 253 -15.85 -9.52 -6.66
CA TYR A 253 -17.08 -8.80 -6.96
C TYR A 253 -17.93 -9.53 -8.01
N VAL A 254 -17.32 -9.99 -9.11
CA VAL A 254 -18.02 -10.74 -10.17
C VAL A 254 -18.60 -12.05 -9.63
N GLU A 255 -17.86 -12.75 -8.77
CA GLU A 255 -18.27 -14.05 -8.18
C GLU A 255 -19.38 -13.96 -7.13
N LYS A 256 -19.70 -12.74 -6.66
CA LYS A 256 -20.80 -12.46 -5.72
C LYS A 256 -22.13 -12.11 -6.42
N GLN A 257 -22.11 -11.87 -7.73
CA GLN A 257 -23.30 -11.59 -8.54
C GLN A 257 -23.97 -12.89 -8.98
#